data_AF-A0A418KTS0-F1
#
_entry.id   AF-A0A418KTS0-F1
#
_cell.length_a   1.000
_cell.length_b   1.000
_cell.length_c   1.000
_cell.angle_alpha   90.00
_cell.angle_beta   90.00
_cell.angle_gamma   90.00
#
_symmetry.space_group_name_H-M   'P 1'
#
loop_
_entity.id
_entity.type
_entity.pdbx_description
1 polymer ?
#
loop_
_entity_poly.entity_id
_entity_poly.type
_entity_poly.pdbx_seq_one_letter_code
_entity_poly.pdbx_strand_id
1 'polypeptide(L)'
;MPAHIRRRCQDLLEPGERIGYLIPVTAVWIGPVMSGIECYVAVTDRRIAVLTGGLLRRSGPAEVNAQYPRTTRLGPVEFAPTPAFRLGSRSYEIDDEYVAAVHAADAELDGLLPEDPFPDA
;
A
#
# COMPACT_ATOMS: atom_id res chain seq x y z
N MET A 1 0.10 -10.74 -7.20
CA MET A 1 1.49 -10.35 -6.84
C MET A 1 2.42 -11.55 -6.57
N PRO A 2 3.68 -11.56 -7.07
CA PRO A 2 4.67 -12.62 -6.81
C PRO A 2 5.22 -12.65 -5.36
N ALA A 3 5.49 -13.85 -4.83
CA ALA A 3 5.96 -14.03 -3.44
C ALA A 3 7.31 -13.36 -3.12
N HIS A 4 8.24 -13.33 -4.08
CA HIS A 4 9.56 -12.72 -3.88
C HIS A 4 9.49 -11.20 -3.69
N ILE A 5 8.52 -10.53 -4.32
CA ILE A 5 8.27 -9.09 -4.13
C ILE A 5 7.74 -8.83 -2.72
N ARG A 6 6.75 -9.61 -2.27
CA ARG A 6 6.22 -9.49 -0.90
C ARG A 6 7.32 -9.68 0.15
N ARG A 7 8.17 -10.69 -0.02
CA ARG A 7 9.32 -10.91 0.87
C ARG A 7 10.27 -9.72 0.88
N ARG A 8 10.58 -9.17 -0.30
CA ARG A 8 11.45 -8.00 -0.40
C ARG A 8 10.85 -6.76 0.27
N CYS A 9 9.55 -6.54 0.15
CA CYS A 9 8.85 -5.50 0.92
C CYS A 9 8.98 -5.74 2.42
N GLN A 10 8.77 -6.98 2.86
CA GLN A 10 8.84 -7.37 4.26
C GLN A 10 10.25 -7.15 4.85
N ASP A 11 11.30 -7.39 4.07
CA ASP A 11 12.70 -7.18 4.48
C ASP A 11 13.07 -5.70 4.63
N LEU A 12 12.28 -4.77 4.08
CA LEU A 12 12.47 -3.32 4.22
C LEU A 12 11.78 -2.73 5.46
N LEU A 13 10.93 -3.50 6.12
CA LEU A 13 10.18 -3.08 7.29
C LEU A 13 10.99 -3.27 8.58
N GLU A 14 10.48 -2.69 9.67
CA GLU A 14 11.13 -2.84 10.98
C GLU A 14 11.02 -4.28 11.50
N PRO A 15 11.99 -4.75 12.31
CA PRO A 15 11.93 -6.08 12.90
C PRO A 15 10.60 -6.34 13.63
N GLY A 16 9.94 -7.43 13.24
CA GLY A 16 8.67 -7.87 13.82
C GLY A 16 7.42 -7.20 13.25
N GLU A 17 7.53 -6.23 12.36
CA GLU A 17 6.36 -5.75 11.59
C GLU A 17 5.88 -6.84 10.64
N ARG A 18 4.56 -6.97 10.47
CA ARG A 18 3.97 -7.91 9.52
C ARG A 18 3.08 -7.19 8.53
N ILE A 19 3.31 -7.44 7.23
CA ILE A 19 2.44 -6.94 6.17
C ILE A 19 1.09 -7.66 6.25
N GLY A 20 0.02 -6.92 6.54
CA GLY A 20 -1.35 -7.37 6.35
C GLY A 20 -1.74 -7.23 4.89
N TYR A 21 -1.71 -6.00 4.39
CA TYR A 21 -2.00 -5.68 2.99
C TYR A 21 -0.76 -5.14 2.28
N LEU A 22 -0.56 -5.58 1.04
CA LEU A 22 0.46 -5.04 0.15
C LEU A 22 -0.19 -4.70 -1.18
N ILE A 23 -0.21 -3.42 -1.48
CA ILE A 23 -0.96 -2.85 -2.59
C ILE A 23 0.06 -2.29 -3.58
N PRO A 24 0.24 -2.90 -4.76
CA PRO A 24 0.98 -2.29 -5.86
C PRO A 24 0.26 -1.01 -6.28
N VAL A 25 1.00 0.08 -6.42
CA VAL A 25 0.46 1.37 -6.82
C VAL A 25 1.40 2.07 -7.79
N THR A 26 0.86 2.95 -8.63
CA THR A 26 1.65 3.93 -9.39
C THR A 26 1.50 5.29 -8.75
N ALA A 27 2.59 5.86 -8.22
CA ALA A 27 2.57 7.22 -7.70
C ALA A 27 2.53 8.22 -8.87
N VAL A 28 1.53 9.10 -8.90
CA VAL A 28 1.38 10.15 -9.92
C VAL A 28 1.81 11.48 -9.32
N TRP A 29 2.76 12.16 -9.96
CA TRP A 29 3.18 13.51 -9.57
C TRP A 29 2.54 14.57 -10.45
N ILE A 30 1.96 15.61 -9.84
CA ILE A 30 1.51 16.81 -10.56
C ILE A 30 2.68 17.81 -10.57
N GLY A 31 3.41 17.86 -11.67
CA GLY A 31 4.61 18.69 -11.92
C GLY A 31 5.01 18.62 -13.41
N PRO A 32 6.13 19.22 -13.86
CA PRO A 32 6.45 19.38 -15.28
C PRO A 32 6.76 18.06 -16.03
N VAL A 33 6.80 16.92 -15.34
CA VAL A 33 7.01 15.61 -15.95
C VAL A 33 6.01 14.65 -15.31
N MET A 34 4.94 14.29 -16.02
CA MET A 34 4.09 13.16 -15.64
C MET A 34 4.90 11.88 -15.84
N SER A 35 5.55 11.40 -14.77
CA SER A 35 6.19 10.10 -14.75
C SER A 35 5.62 9.32 -13.57
N GLY A 36 4.93 8.23 -13.88
CA GLY A 36 4.45 7.28 -12.87
C GLY A 36 5.62 6.50 -12.28
N ILE A 37 5.67 6.40 -10.95
CA ILE A 37 6.67 5.58 -10.26
C ILE A 37 5.95 4.36 -9.68
N GLU A 38 6.38 3.16 -10.07
CA GLU A 38 5.91 1.92 -9.45
C GLU A 38 6.34 1.89 -7.97
N CYS A 39 5.36 1.75 -7.09
CA CYS A 39 5.53 1.72 -5.66
C CYS A 39 4.69 0.58 -5.06
N TYR A 40 4.89 0.34 -3.76
CA TYR A 40 4.02 -0.54 -2.98
C TYR A 40 3.60 0.16 -1.70
N VAL A 41 2.30 0.16 -1.41
CA VAL A 41 1.77 0.58 -0.12
C VAL A 41 1.62 -0.66 0.75
N ALA A 42 2.46 -0.77 1.77
CA ALA A 42 2.42 -1.82 2.78
C ALA A 42 1.64 -1.31 3.99
N VAL A 43 0.52 -1.96 4.31
CA VAL A 43 -0.24 -1.74 5.54
C VAL A 43 0.14 -2.83 6.52
N THR A 44 0.75 -2.45 7.63
CA THR A 44 1.19 -3.36 8.69
C THR A 44 0.29 -3.27 9.91
N ASP A 45 0.61 -4.02 10.96
CA ASP A 45 0.01 -3.86 12.28
C ASP A 45 0.40 -2.52 12.95
N ARG A 46 1.49 -1.88 12.52
CA ARG A 46 2.06 -0.69 13.19
C ARG A 46 1.95 0.60 12.39
N ARG A 47 2.06 0.53 11.06
CA ARG A 47 2.11 1.71 10.18
C ARG A 47 1.69 1.40 8.76
N ILE A 48 1.57 2.47 7.96
CA ILE A 48 1.52 2.39 6.51
C ILE A 48 2.88 2.84 5.98
N ALA A 49 3.52 2.03 5.15
CA ALA A 49 4.80 2.33 4.52
C ALA A 49 4.65 2.35 2.99
N VAL A 50 5.15 3.41 2.35
CA VAL A 50 5.25 3.50 0.90
C VAL A 50 6.66 3.09 0.49
N LEU A 51 6.76 2.00 -0.26
CA LEU A 51 8.03 1.40 -0.69
C LEU A 51 8.24 1.71 -2.17
N THR A 52 9.43 2.17 -2.54
CA THR A 52 9.76 2.52 -3.93
C THR A 52 10.98 1.75 -4.41
N GLY A 53 11.08 1.58 -5.73
CA GLY A 53 12.33 1.14 -6.34
C GLY A 53 13.44 2.19 -6.13
N GLY A 54 14.69 1.73 -6.08
CA GLY A 54 15.84 2.63 -6.04
C GLY A 54 16.06 3.25 -7.43
N LEU A 55 16.57 4.48 -7.48
CA LEU A 55 16.86 5.24 -8.73
C LEU A 55 17.66 4.45 -9.80
N LEU A 56 18.37 3.39 -9.42
CA LEU A 56 19.24 2.58 -10.26
C LEU A 56 18.73 1.15 -10.54
N ARG A 57 17.66 0.67 -9.89
CA ARG A 57 17.17 -0.72 -10.07
C ARG A 57 15.67 -0.77 -10.35
N ARG A 58 15.31 -1.25 -11.54
CA ARG A 58 13.93 -1.49 -12.00
C ARG A 58 13.32 -2.82 -11.51
N SER A 59 13.95 -3.57 -10.61
CA SER A 59 13.55 -4.94 -10.26
C SER A 59 12.81 -5.10 -8.92
N GLY A 60 12.17 -4.04 -8.43
CA GLY A 60 11.34 -4.07 -7.22
C GLY A 60 11.77 -3.08 -6.13
N PRO A 61 11.11 -3.14 -4.96
CA PRO A 61 11.28 -2.14 -3.90
C PRO A 61 12.67 -2.22 -3.29
N ALA A 62 13.24 -1.05 -2.99
CA ALA A 62 14.58 -0.91 -2.45
C ALA A 62 14.63 -0.06 -1.18
N GLU A 63 13.64 0.80 -0.94
CA GLU A 63 13.63 1.71 0.21
C GLU A 63 12.19 2.04 0.66
N VAL A 64 12.08 2.52 1.90
CA VAL A 64 10.87 3.13 2.46
C VAL A 64 10.90 4.62 2.13
N ASN A 65 10.04 5.07 1.22
CA ASN A 65 9.98 6.46 0.76
C ASN A 65 9.13 7.37 1.65
N ALA A 66 8.07 6.81 2.25
CA ALA A 66 7.19 7.54 3.17
C ALA A 66 6.58 6.59 4.20
N GLN A 67 6.20 7.15 5.34
CA GLN A 67 5.55 6.44 6.43
C GLN A 67 4.40 7.26 6.99
N TYR A 68 3.32 6.59 7.36
CA TYR A 68 2.14 7.18 7.96
C TYR A 68 1.65 6.32 9.13
N PRO A 69 0.97 6.90 10.14
CA PRO A 69 0.35 6.13 11.21
C PRO A 69 -0.60 5.06 10.66
N ARG A 70 -0.68 3.89 11.31
CA ARG A 70 -1.63 2.83 10.90
C ARG A 70 -3.09 3.31 10.89
N THR A 71 -3.41 4.32 11.69
CA THR A 71 -4.73 4.96 11.77
C THR A 71 -5.06 5.86 10.58
N THR A 72 -4.16 5.97 9.60
CA THR A 72 -4.40 6.77 8.39
C THR A 72 -5.34 6.01 7.46
N ARG A 73 -6.43 6.66 7.06
CA ARG A 73 -7.36 6.13 6.05
C ARG A 73 -6.74 6.27 4.66
N LEU A 74 -6.79 5.20 3.87
CA LEU A 74 -6.27 5.18 2.49
C LEU A 74 -7.28 5.77 1.52
N GLY A 75 -8.57 5.45 1.67
CA GLY A 75 -9.65 5.95 0.83
C GLY A 75 -10.05 7.41 1.13
N PRO A 76 -11.02 7.95 0.37
CA PRO A 76 -11.83 7.25 -0.62
C PRO A 76 -11.05 6.89 -1.88
N VAL A 77 -11.48 5.80 -2.55
CA VAL A 77 -11.01 5.46 -3.90
C VAL A 77 -11.89 6.20 -4.90
N GLU A 78 -11.26 7.04 -5.73
CA GLU A 78 -11.88 7.73 -6.85
C GLU A 78 -11.73 6.89 -8.12
N PHE A 79 -12.80 6.78 -8.91
CA PHE A 79 -12.84 5.95 -10.12
C PHE A 79 -12.98 6.84 -11.37
N ALA A 80 -11.90 7.49 -11.82
CA ALA A 80 -11.81 8.07 -13.18
C ALA A 80 -10.43 8.73 -13.45
N PRO A 81 -9.71 8.40 -14.54
CA PRO A 81 -9.94 7.30 -15.51
C PRO A 81 -9.48 5.92 -15.01
N THR A 82 -8.67 5.87 -13.95
CA THR A 82 -8.16 4.67 -13.26
C THR A 82 -8.51 4.81 -11.77
N PRO A 83 -8.78 3.73 -11.03
CA PRO A 83 -8.96 3.82 -9.58
C PRO A 83 -7.74 4.45 -8.93
N ALA A 84 -7.96 5.44 -8.08
CA ALA A 84 -6.88 6.11 -7.37
C ALA A 84 -7.31 6.52 -5.97
N PHE A 85 -6.35 6.63 -5.06
CA PHE A 85 -6.57 7.21 -3.75
C PHE A 85 -5.45 8.18 -3.40
N ARG A 86 -5.73 9.04 -2.42
CA ARG A 86 -4.77 10.04 -1.96
C ARG A 86 -4.22 9.64 -0.60
N LEU A 87 -2.90 9.61 -0.48
CA LEU A 87 -2.20 9.41 0.78
C LEU A 87 -1.22 10.56 1.00
N GLY A 88 -1.51 11.39 2.01
CA GLY A 88 -0.82 12.65 2.22
C GLY A 88 -1.03 13.63 1.05
N SER A 89 0.06 14.11 0.46
CA SER A 89 0.04 15.04 -0.67
C SER A 89 0.10 14.37 -2.05
N ARG A 90 0.09 13.03 -2.11
CA ARG A 90 0.34 12.26 -3.33
C ARG A 90 -0.88 11.46 -3.76
N SER A 91 -1.07 11.33 -5.07
CA SER A 91 -2.08 10.45 -5.68
C SER A 91 -1.43 9.14 -6.09
N TYR A 92 -2.14 8.04 -5.84
CA TYR A 92 -1.70 6.68 -6.15
C TYR A 92 -2.77 5.99 -6.98
N GLU A 93 -2.44 5.66 -8.22
CA GLU A 93 -3.27 4.81 -9.07
C GLU A 93 -3.11 3.35 -8.67
N ILE A 94 -4.21 2.61 -8.69
CA ILE A 94 -4.27 1.19 -8.33
C ILE A 94 -5.07 0.41 -9.37
N ASP A 95 -4.70 -0.85 -9.53
CA ASP A 95 -5.52 -1.79 -10.30
C ASP A 95 -6.78 -2.16 -9.52
N ASP A 96 -7.88 -2.40 -10.24
CA ASP A 96 -9.19 -2.79 -9.69
C ASP A 96 -9.09 -3.95 -8.69
N GLU A 97 -8.18 -4.90 -8.91
CA GLU A 97 -7.99 -6.08 -8.06
C GLU A 97 -7.56 -5.72 -6.61
N TYR A 98 -6.98 -4.54 -6.39
CA TYR A 98 -6.53 -4.10 -5.07
C TYR A 98 -7.46 -3.08 -4.40
N VAL A 99 -8.53 -2.64 -5.06
CA VAL A 99 -9.54 -1.76 -4.46
C VAL A 99 -10.12 -2.39 -3.18
N ALA A 100 -10.39 -3.69 -3.22
CA ALA A 100 -10.88 -4.43 -2.05
C ALA A 100 -9.89 -4.41 -0.87
N ALA A 101 -8.58 -4.42 -1.14
CA ALA A 101 -7.56 -4.34 -0.09
C ALA A 101 -7.53 -2.96 0.57
N VAL A 102 -7.74 -1.87 -0.19
CA VAL A 102 -7.90 -0.52 0.35
C VAL A 102 -9.11 -0.46 1.28
N HIS A 103 -10.27 -0.93 0.81
CA HIS A 103 -11.49 -0.93 1.62
C HIS A 103 -11.37 -1.81 2.86
N ALA A 104 -10.74 -2.98 2.76
CA ALA A 104 -10.52 -3.86 3.91
C ALA A 104 -9.59 -3.21 4.95
N ALA A 105 -8.48 -2.59 4.52
CA ALA A 105 -7.55 -1.89 5.41
C ALA A 105 -8.20 -0.71 6.16
N ASP A 106 -9.13 -0.01 5.49
CA ASP A 106 -9.92 1.08 6.07
C ASP A 106 -11.05 0.56 6.97
N ALA A 107 -11.72 -0.53 6.60
CA ALA A 107 -12.77 -1.17 7.41
C ALA A 107 -12.24 -1.66 8.76
N GLU A 108 -11.00 -2.15 8.80
CA GLU A 108 -10.30 -2.50 10.05
C GLU A 108 -10.19 -1.31 11.02
N LEU A 109 -10.07 -0.07 10.51
CA LEU A 109 -10.03 1.12 11.36
C LEU A 109 -11.37 1.38 12.05
N ASP A 110 -12.46 0.96 11.41
CA ASP A 110 -13.82 1.09 11.90
C ASP A 110 -14.23 -0.12 12.77
N GLY A 111 -13.31 -1.07 13.02
CA GLY A 111 -13.59 -2.31 13.75
C GLY A 111 -14.48 -3.29 12.98
N LEU A 112 -14.64 -3.09 11.67
CA LEU A 112 -15.50 -3.89 10.80
C LEU A 112 -14.75 -5.11 10.24
N LEU A 113 -14.23 -5.93 11.13
CA LEU A 113 -13.66 -7.23 10.78
C LEU A 113 -14.77 -8.29 10.84
N PRO A 114 -14.83 -9.21 9.85
CA PRO A 114 -15.69 -10.38 10.01
C PRO A 114 -15.25 -11.16 11.26
N GLU A 115 -16.21 -11.66 12.04
CA GLU A 115 -15.91 -12.57 13.15
C GLU A 115 -15.11 -13.76 12.61
N ASP A 116 -14.07 -14.17 13.35
CA ASP A 116 -13.30 -15.36 13.01
C ASP A 116 -14.25 -16.57 13.00
N PRO A 117 -14.44 -17.26 11.86
CA PRO A 117 -15.30 -18.43 11.81
C PRO A 117 -14.75 -19.60 12.65
N PHE A 118 -13.49 -19.56 13.09
CA PHE A 118 -12.83 -20.61 13.87
C PHE A 118 -12.03 -20.05 15.05
N PRO A 119 -12.68 -19.45 16.06
CA PRO A 119 -11.97 -18.76 17.15
C PRO A 119 -11.22 -19.71 18.11
N ASP A 120 -11.52 -21.01 18.09
CA ASP A 120 -11.02 -22.02 19.04
C ASP A 120 -10.19 -23.15 18.37
N ALA A 121 -9.64 -22.95 17.17
CA ALA A 121 -8.86 -23.97 16.45
C ALA A 121 -7.35 -23.94 16.75
#